data_AF-A0A835M6E3-F1
#
_entry.id   AF-A0A835M6E3-F1
#
_cell.length_a   1.000
_cell.length_b   1.000
_cell.length_c   1.000
_cell.angle_alpha   90.00
_cell.angle_beta   90.00
_cell.angle_gamma   90.00
#
_symmetry.space_group_name_H-M   'P 1'
#
loop_
_entity.id
_entity.type
_entity.pdbx_description
1 polymer ?
#
loop_
_entity_poly.entity_id
_entity_poly.type
_entity_poly.pdbx_seq_one_letter_code
_entity_poly.pdbx_strand_id
1 'polypeptide(L)'
;MLLEEEAPSPTPLSLLISIGAGCIRPCAVAFGVYQLVKTDNPERVLQKYFNWYYASIGLSSIIRLTLVVYIQDHFGLKVGFGIPVELLLSYAFFFFVGCPLYVKVNSH
;
A
#
# COMPACT_ATOMS: atom_id res chain seq x y z
N MET A 1 11.26 -16.22 16.78
CA MET A 1 9.98 -16.36 17.51
C MET A 1 8.94 -16.64 16.42
N LEU A 2 8.97 -17.81 15.80
CA LEU A 2 8.45 -19.10 16.30
C LEU A 2 6.99 -18.97 16.73
N LEU A 3 6.15 -18.59 15.76
CA LEU A 3 4.87 -19.27 15.54
C LEU A 3 4.81 -19.57 14.04
N GLU A 4 5.39 -20.71 13.64
CA GLU A 4 4.80 -21.48 12.54
C GLU A 4 3.43 -21.93 13.04
N GLU A 5 2.44 -21.05 12.88
CA GLU A 5 1.03 -21.41 12.96
C GLU A 5 0.79 -22.46 11.87
N GLU A 6 0.56 -23.68 12.34
CA GLU A 6 -0.05 -24.82 11.66
C GLU A 6 -0.87 -24.35 10.44
N ALA A 7 -0.35 -24.51 9.22
CA ALA A 7 -1.03 -24.01 8.02
C ALA A 7 -2.36 -24.79 7.83
N PRO A 8 -3.54 -24.19 8.08
CA PRO A 8 -4.78 -24.79 7.60
C PRO A 8 -4.66 -24.86 6.07
N SER A 9 -5.15 -25.95 5.46
CA SER A 9 -5.23 -26.14 4.01
C SER A 9 -5.43 -24.80 3.29
N PRO A 10 -4.67 -24.45 2.23
CA PRO A 10 -4.72 -23.13 1.63
C PRO A 10 -6.15 -22.87 1.15
N THR A 11 -6.90 -22.13 1.96
CA THR A 11 -8.24 -21.73 1.59
C THR A 11 -8.07 -20.78 0.41
N PRO A 12 -8.91 -20.88 -0.63
CA PRO A 12 -8.76 -20.06 -1.82
C PRO A 12 -8.72 -18.56 -1.52
N LEU A 13 -9.32 -18.14 -0.41
CA LEU A 13 -9.36 -16.76 0.06
C LEU A 13 -7.98 -16.24 0.52
N SER A 14 -7.18 -17.04 1.22
CA SER A 14 -5.84 -16.63 1.69
C SER A 14 -4.85 -16.43 0.53
N LEU A 15 -4.96 -17.27 -0.52
CA LEU A 15 -4.15 -17.13 -1.72
C LEU A 15 -4.45 -15.81 -2.45
N LEU A 16 -5.74 -15.47 -2.59
CA LEU A 16 -6.18 -14.21 -3.21
C LEU A 16 -5.65 -12.98 -2.46
N ILE A 17 -5.70 -12.99 -1.12
CA ILE A 17 -5.19 -11.89 -0.29
C ILE A 17 -3.66 -11.75 -0.43
N SER A 18 -2.91 -12.86 -0.39
CA SER A 18 -1.45 -12.85 -0.52
C SER A 18 -1.01 -12.29 -1.87
N ILE A 19 -1.64 -12.73 -2.95
CA ILE A 19 -1.37 -12.24 -4.31
C ILE A 19 -1.69 -10.74 -4.40
N GLY A 20 -2.86 -10.31 -3.94
CA GLY A 20 -3.26 -8.89 -3.98
C GLY A 20 -2.32 -7.98 -3.17
N ALA A 21 -1.94 -8.41 -1.96
CA ALA A 21 -1.05 -7.65 -1.09
C ALA A 21 0.39 -7.55 -1.66
N GLY A 22 0.86 -8.61 -2.34
CA GLY A 22 2.15 -8.64 -3.02
C GLY A 22 2.21 -7.77 -4.27
N CYS A 23 1.14 -7.71 -5.05
CA CYS A 23 1.12 -7.00 -6.34
C CYS A 23 0.90 -5.48 -6.21
N ILE A 24 0.08 -5.00 -5.27
CA ILE A 24 -0.27 -3.57 -5.17
C ILE A 24 0.95 -2.66 -4.94
N ARG A 25 1.89 -3.10 -4.07
CA ARG A 25 3.04 -2.30 -3.66
C ARG A 25 4.03 -2.00 -4.80
N PRO A 26 4.54 -3.00 -5.56
CA PRO A 26 5.43 -2.73 -6.67
C PRO A 26 4.74 -1.94 -7.79
N CYS A 27 3.45 -2.19 -8.06
CA CYS A 27 2.70 -1.44 -9.08
C CYS A 27 2.60 0.05 -8.75
N ALA A 28 2.29 0.39 -7.50
CA ALA A 28 2.19 1.79 -7.07
C ALA A 28 3.53 2.53 -7.17
N VAL A 29 4.62 1.88 -6.76
CA VAL A 29 5.98 2.47 -6.84
C VAL A 29 6.42 2.66 -8.28
N ALA A 30 6.22 1.66 -9.15
CA ALA A 30 6.58 1.74 -10.56
C ALA A 30 5.83 2.90 -11.27
N PHE A 31 4.55 3.06 -10.97
CA PHE A 31 3.74 4.15 -11.52
C PHE A 31 4.16 5.54 -10.98
N GLY A 32 4.51 5.65 -9.69
CA GLY A 32 5.03 6.88 -9.10
C GLY A 32 6.36 7.30 -9.72
N VAL A 33 7.29 6.36 -9.90
CA VAL A 33 8.55 6.61 -10.60
C VAL A 33 8.31 7.03 -12.04
N TYR A 34 7.39 6.38 -12.75
CA TYR A 34 7.04 6.73 -14.14
C TYR A 34 6.59 8.20 -14.29
N GLN A 35 5.84 8.73 -13.31
CA GLN A 35 5.42 10.14 -13.32
C GLN A 35 6.59 11.11 -13.07
N LEU A 36 7.56 10.72 -12.26
CA LEU A 36 8.68 11.56 -11.83
C LEU A 36 9.82 11.63 -12.87
N VAL A 37 9.89 10.68 -13.81
CA VAL A 37 10.89 10.65 -14.89
C VAL A 37 10.76 11.84 -15.86
N LYS A 38 9.60 12.51 -15.91
CA LYS A 38 9.34 13.65 -16.80
C LYS A 38 9.80 15.01 -16.27
N THR A 39 10.50 15.05 -15.13
CA THR A 39 10.98 16.29 -14.47
C THR A 39 12.40 16.66 -14.92
N ASP A 40 12.77 17.94 -14.83
CA ASP A 40 14.06 18.48 -15.32
C ASP A 40 15.30 17.90 -14.61
N ASN A 41 15.14 17.28 -13.42
CA ASN A 41 16.22 16.68 -12.64
C ASN A 41 15.79 15.34 -12.02
N PRO A 42 15.66 14.26 -12.82
CA PRO A 42 15.03 13.02 -12.38
C PRO A 42 15.79 12.34 -11.24
N GLU A 43 17.12 12.38 -11.22
CA GLU A 43 17.94 11.68 -10.22
C GLU A 43 17.74 12.22 -8.80
N ARG A 44 17.74 13.56 -8.63
CA ARG A 44 17.56 14.20 -7.32
C ARG A 44 16.14 14.03 -6.78
N VAL A 45 15.15 14.12 -7.66
CA VAL A 45 13.74 13.95 -7.29
C VAL A 45 13.46 12.49 -6.92
N LEU A 46 14.03 11.55 -7.67
CA LEU A 46 13.91 10.12 -7.40
C LEU A 46 14.56 9.71 -6.06
N GLN A 47 15.75 10.21 -5.75
CA GLN A 47 16.40 9.97 -4.46
C GLN A 47 15.57 10.50 -3.27
N LYS A 48 15.03 11.72 -3.39
CA LYS A 48 14.14 12.30 -2.37
C LYS A 48 12.85 11.49 -2.21
N TYR A 49 12.28 11.05 -3.33
CA TYR A 49 11.08 10.20 -3.34
C TYR A 49 11.33 8.90 -2.59
N PHE A 50 12.41 8.17 -2.90
CA PHE A 50 12.75 6.95 -2.17
C PHE A 50 13.03 7.21 -0.69
N ASN A 51 13.80 8.25 -0.35
CA ASN A 51 14.07 8.59 1.03
C ASN A 51 12.79 8.84 1.84
N TRP A 52 11.86 9.63 1.30
CA TRP A 52 10.57 9.90 1.93
C TRP A 52 9.67 8.66 1.98
N TYR A 53 9.70 7.84 0.93
CA TYR A 53 8.95 6.58 0.87
C TYR A 53 9.40 5.61 1.98
N TYR A 54 10.70 5.38 2.15
CA TYR A 54 11.22 4.52 3.21
C TYR A 54 10.94 5.08 4.62
N ALA A 55 11.06 6.40 4.81
CA ALA A 55 10.70 7.04 6.08
C ALA A 55 9.22 6.82 6.43
N SER A 56 8.32 6.98 5.45
CA SER A 56 6.88 6.79 5.64
C SER A 56 6.50 5.33 5.94
N ILE A 57 7.17 4.35 5.32
CA ILE A 57 6.95 2.92 5.62
C ILE A 57 7.39 2.59 7.03
N GLY A 58 8.55 3.10 7.47
CA GLY A 58 9.03 2.92 8.83
C GLY A 58 8.01 3.44 9.85
N LEU A 59 7.56 4.68 9.68
CA LEU A 59 6.54 5.28 10.55
C LEU A 59 5.21 4.50 10.52
N SER A 60 4.75 4.12 9.34
CA SER A 60 3.52 3.34 9.21
C SER A 60 3.64 1.97 9.88
N SER A 61 4.82 1.35 9.88
CA SER A 61 5.02 0.04 10.49
C SER A 61 4.90 0.13 12.01
N ILE A 62 5.47 1.18 12.62
CA ILE A 62 5.32 1.47 14.05
C ILE A 62 3.84 1.69 14.39
N ILE A 63 3.15 2.56 13.65
CA ILE A 63 1.72 2.83 13.88
C ILE A 63 0.86 1.58 13.75
N ARG A 64 1.11 0.73 12.73
CA ARG A 64 0.35 -0.52 12.54
C ARG A 64 0.56 -1.48 13.70
N LEU A 65 1.81 -1.67 14.13
CA LEU A 65 2.13 -2.58 15.23
C LEU A 65 1.58 -2.09 16.58
N THR A 66 1.38 -0.79 16.76
CA THR A 66 0.78 -0.25 18.01
C THR A 66 -0.74 -0.13 17.91
N LEU A 67 -1.24 0.66 16.96
CA LEU A 67 -2.65 1.05 16.89
C LEU A 67 -3.54 -0.09 16.36
N VAL A 68 -3.10 -0.77 15.30
CA VAL A 68 -3.94 -1.82 14.67
C VAL A 68 -4.00 -3.06 15.55
N VAL A 69 -2.88 -3.44 16.17
CA VAL A 69 -2.85 -4.56 17.13
C VAL A 69 -3.73 -4.26 18.34
N TYR A 70 -3.69 -3.03 18.88
CA TYR A 70 -4.57 -2.62 19.97
C TYR A 70 -6.06 -2.77 19.62
N ILE A 71 -6.47 -2.33 18.43
CA ILE A 71 -7.87 -2.44 17.98
C ILE A 71 -8.25 -3.92 17.76
N GLN A 72 -7.37 -4.73 17.18
CA GLN A 72 -7.63 -6.16 16.94
C GLN A 72 -7.80 -6.93 18.25
N ASP A 73 -7.03 -6.59 19.28
CA ASP A 73 -7.11 -7.22 20.61
C ASP A 73 -8.43 -6.86 21.33
N HIS A 74 -8.85 -5.60 21.27
CA HIS A 74 -10.06 -5.13 21.96
C HIS A 74 -11.38 -5.40 21.25
N PHE A 75 -11.43 -5.37 19.91
CA PHE A 75 -12.66 -5.49 19.13
C PHE A 75 -12.76 -6.79 18.31
N GLY A 76 -11.71 -7.61 18.37
CA GLY A 76 -11.64 -8.90 17.71
C GLY A 76 -11.43 -8.82 16.20
N LEU A 77 -11.17 -9.99 15.63
CA LEU A 77 -10.69 -10.18 14.26
C LEU A 77 -11.71 -9.72 13.18
N LYS A 78 -13.01 -9.71 13.51
CA LYS A 78 -14.09 -9.27 12.59
C LYS A 78 -14.01 -7.78 12.26
N VAL A 79 -13.68 -6.93 13.24
CA VAL A 79 -13.50 -5.49 13.01
C VAL A 79 -12.19 -5.21 12.27
N GLY A 80 -11.17 -6.06 12.49
CA GLY A 80 -9.89 -6.01 11.79
C GLY A 80 -10.00 -6.12 10.25
N PHE A 81 -11.01 -6.81 9.72
CA PHE A 81 -11.27 -6.89 8.28
C PHE A 81 -11.94 -5.64 7.69
N GLY A 82 -12.59 -4.80 8.52
CA GLY A 82 -13.18 -3.54 8.05
C GLY A 82 -12.12 -2.51 7.67
N ILE A 83 -11.00 -2.47 8.41
CA ILE A 83 -9.94 -1.48 8.24
C ILE A 83 -9.31 -1.54 6.82
N PRO A 84 -8.91 -2.71 6.27
CA PRO A 84 -8.44 -2.83 4.89
C PRO A 84 -9.47 -2.37 3.85
N VAL A 85 -10.75 -2.66 4.06
CA VAL A 85 -11.82 -2.32 3.11
C VAL A 85 -12.02 -0.81 3.03
N GLU A 86 -12.13 -0.14 4.18
CA GLU A 86 -12.20 1.32 4.30
C GLU A 86 -10.99 2.01 3.65
N LEU A 87 -9.78 1.48 3.90
CA LEU A 87 -8.53 1.98 3.31
C LEU A 87 -8.51 1.85 1.79
N LEU A 88 -8.92 0.70 1.25
CA LEU A 88 -8.98 0.47 -0.20
C LEU A 88 -10.01 1.40 -0.87
N LEU A 89 -11.16 1.60 -0.24
CA LEU A 89 -12.20 2.49 -0.73
C LEU A 89 -11.72 3.95 -0.76
N SER A 90 -11.06 4.38 0.33
CA SER A 90 -10.46 5.70 0.44
C SER A 90 -9.35 5.90 -0.61
N TYR A 91 -8.47 4.91 -0.79
CA TYR A 91 -7.41 4.94 -1.79
C TYR A 91 -7.97 5.07 -3.21
N ALA A 92 -9.01 4.30 -3.55
CA ALA A 92 -9.68 4.40 -4.83
C ALA A 92 -10.30 5.78 -5.05
N PHE A 93 -10.95 6.34 -4.02
CA PHE A 93 -11.50 7.70 -4.07
C PHE A 93 -10.42 8.75 -4.35
N PHE A 94 -9.30 8.73 -3.62
CA PHE A 94 -8.17 9.63 -3.87
C PHE A 94 -7.58 9.44 -5.27
N PHE A 95 -7.51 8.21 -5.77
CA PHE A 95 -7.06 7.93 -7.13
C PHE A 95 -7.99 8.57 -8.17
N PHE A 96 -9.31 8.42 -8.02
CA PHE A 96 -10.30 9.04 -8.91
C PHE A 96 -10.25 10.57 -8.86
N VAL A 97 -10.06 11.17 -7.69
CA VAL A 97 -9.88 12.63 -7.55
C VAL A 97 -8.54 13.10 -8.14
N GLY A 98 -7.51 12.25 -8.11
CA GLY A 98 -6.22 12.49 -8.77
C GLY A 98 -6.23 12.27 -10.28
N CYS A 99 -7.23 11.57 -10.84
CA CYS A 99 -7.38 11.35 -12.29
C CYS A 99 -7.20 12.59 -13.18
N PRO A 100 -7.80 13.76 -12.89
CA PRO A 100 -7.60 14.95 -13.69
C PRO A 100 -6.19 15.58 -13.59
N LEU A 101 -5.42 15.26 -12.55
CA LEU A 101 -4.05 15.72 -12.35
C LEU A 101 -2.99 14.80 -12.99
N TYR A 102 -3.37 13.57 -13.38
CA TYR A 102 -2.46 12.70 -14.13
C TYR A 102 -2.24 13.27 -15.54
N VAL A 103 -0.96 13.43 -15.88
CA VAL A 103 -0.54 13.88 -17.21
C VAL A 103 -1.06 12.90 -18.25
N LYS A 104 -2.13 13.28 -18.96
CA LYS A 104 -2.55 12.62 -20.19
C LYS A 104 -1.39 12.71 -21.18
N VAL A 105 -0.79 11.58 -21.52
CA VAL A 105 0.02 11.49 -22.74
C VAL A 105 -0.94 11.68 -23.90
N ASN A 106 -0.87 12.83 -24.55
CA ASN A 106 -1.44 13.00 -25.88
C ASN A 106 -0.63 12.11 -26.83
N SER A 107 -1.20 10.97 -27.22
CA SER A 107 -0.76 10.23 -28.39
C SER A 107 -1.24 10.97 -29.63
N HIS A 108 -0.29 11.34 -30.48
CA HIS A 108 -0.54 11.71 -31.87
C HIS A 108 -0.26 10.50 -32.78
#